data_AF-A0A0L8G092-F1
#
_entry.id   AF-A0A0L8G092-F1
#
_cell.length_a   1.000
_cell.length_b   1.000
_cell.length_c   1.000
_cell.angle_alpha   90.00
_cell.angle_beta   90.00
_cell.angle_gamma   90.00
#
_symmetry.space_group_name_H-M   'P 1'
#
loop_
_entity.id
_entity.type
_entity.pdbx_description
1 polymer ?
#
loop_
_entity_poly.entity_id
_entity_poly.type
_entity_poly.pdbx_seq_one_letter_code
_entity_poly.pdbx_strand_id
1 'polypeptide(L)'
;MPDGTTRFTCEGKEIFHFMGCSTFSEYTVVAEISIAKVNPEASLDKVCLLGCGISTGYGAALNTAAVEKGSNCAVWGLGAVGLAVAMGCKAAGAARIIGIDINESKFEMGKKFGITEFVNPKSHTKPIQQVICEMTDGGCDFTFECIGNVGTMRAALESCHKGWGTSVIVGVAAAGEEISTRPFQLVTGRVWKGTAFGGFKSRDSVPKLVDDYMNKKILLDEFVSHKLSFKKINEAFDLMHKGER
;
A
#
# COMPACT_ATOMS: atom_id res chain seq x y z
N MET A 1 17.33 -15.43 13.24
CA MET A 1 16.84 -16.60 12.49
C MET A 1 15.86 -17.39 13.38
N PRO A 2 15.04 -18.31 12.85
CA PRO A 2 14.08 -19.08 13.67
C PRO A 2 14.71 -19.83 14.85
N ASP A 3 16.00 -20.15 14.75
CA ASP A 3 16.83 -20.76 15.80
C ASP A 3 17.36 -19.76 16.86
N GLY A 4 16.92 -18.49 16.82
CA GLY A 4 17.34 -17.43 17.74
C GLY A 4 18.72 -16.83 17.43
N THR A 5 19.44 -17.32 16.43
CA THR A 5 20.81 -16.86 16.12
C THR A 5 20.86 -15.89 14.95
N THR A 6 22.02 -15.26 14.72
CA THR A 6 22.30 -14.45 13.52
C THR A 6 23.19 -15.16 12.52
N ARG A 7 23.30 -14.60 11.30
CA ARG A 7 24.21 -15.01 10.24
C ARG A 7 25.16 -13.88 9.83
N PHE A 8 25.05 -12.72 10.47
CA PHE A 8 25.89 -11.57 10.23
C PHE A 8 26.76 -11.30 11.45
N THR A 9 28.06 -11.12 11.21
CA THR A 9 29.02 -10.65 12.20
C THR A 9 29.85 -9.53 11.58
N CYS A 10 30.30 -8.59 12.40
CA CYS A 10 31.26 -7.56 12.01
C CYS A 10 32.24 -7.37 13.17
N GLU A 11 33.54 -7.51 12.89
CA GLU A 11 34.60 -7.38 13.90
C GLU A 11 34.34 -8.26 15.14
N GLY A 12 33.82 -9.48 14.93
CA GLY A 12 33.50 -10.42 16.01
C GLY A 12 32.23 -10.12 16.80
N LYS A 13 31.49 -9.06 16.47
CA LYS A 13 30.19 -8.73 17.08
C LYS A 13 29.04 -9.20 16.20
N GLU A 14 27.98 -9.67 16.85
CA GLU A 14 26.74 -10.06 16.18
C GLU A 14 26.00 -8.84 15.61
N ILE A 15 25.51 -8.97 14.37
CA ILE A 15 24.59 -8.02 13.75
C ILE A 15 23.25 -8.71 13.56
N PHE A 16 22.15 -8.07 13.97
CA PHE A 16 20.82 -8.69 13.87
C PHE A 16 20.28 -8.71 12.44
N HIS A 17 19.40 -9.68 12.18
CA HIS A 17 18.58 -9.71 10.98
C HIS A 17 17.43 -8.71 11.09
N PHE A 18 16.99 -8.16 9.96
CA PHE A 18 15.81 -7.30 9.87
C PHE A 18 14.74 -7.95 8.98
N MET A 19 13.52 -8.06 9.51
CA MET A 19 12.34 -8.66 8.84
C MET A 19 12.55 -10.07 8.25
N GLY A 20 13.61 -10.77 8.67
CA GLY A 20 13.98 -12.08 8.10
C GLY A 20 14.45 -12.04 6.65
N CYS A 21 14.85 -10.87 6.15
CA CYS A 21 15.36 -10.70 4.78
C CYS A 21 16.75 -10.03 4.74
N SER A 22 16.98 -8.96 5.50
CA SER A 22 18.25 -8.20 5.55
C SER A 22 18.85 -7.92 4.17
N THR A 23 18.09 -7.28 3.28
CA THR A 23 18.45 -7.09 1.86
C THR A 23 19.47 -5.98 1.60
N PHE A 24 19.94 -5.27 2.63
CA PHE A 24 21.03 -4.29 2.52
C PHE A 24 22.39 -4.94 2.78
N SER A 25 22.70 -5.95 1.97
CA SER A 25 23.94 -6.70 1.98
C SER A 25 24.11 -7.39 0.62
N GLU A 26 25.34 -7.62 0.16
CA GLU A 26 25.60 -8.35 -1.09
C GLU A 26 25.12 -9.82 -1.00
N TYR A 27 25.13 -10.39 0.20
CA TYR A 27 24.63 -11.74 0.50
C TYR A 27 23.78 -11.72 1.76
N THR A 28 22.76 -12.57 1.79
CA THR A 28 21.91 -12.77 2.97
C THR A 28 21.55 -14.25 3.14
N VAL A 29 21.11 -14.61 4.34
CA VAL A 29 20.60 -15.95 4.65
C VAL A 29 19.17 -15.78 5.13
N VAL A 30 18.24 -16.48 4.48
CA VAL A 30 16.81 -16.42 4.78
C VAL A 30 16.28 -17.82 5.04
N ALA A 31 15.12 -17.91 5.72
CA ALA A 31 14.42 -19.17 5.84
C ALA A 31 13.86 -19.60 4.48
N GLU A 32 13.89 -20.89 4.17
CA GLU A 32 13.37 -21.45 2.90
C GLU A 32 11.91 -21.05 2.65
N ILE A 33 11.11 -20.99 3.72
CA ILE A 33 9.70 -20.58 3.68
C ILE A 33 9.48 -19.12 3.27
N SER A 34 10.53 -18.31 3.23
CA SER A 34 10.49 -16.90 2.82
C SER A 34 10.95 -16.68 1.38
N ILE A 35 11.30 -17.74 0.63
CA ILE A 35 11.83 -17.64 -0.73
C ILE A 35 10.72 -17.88 -1.76
N ALA A 36 10.41 -16.85 -2.55
CA ALA A 36 9.59 -16.98 -3.76
C ALA A 36 10.48 -17.14 -4.98
N LYS A 37 10.41 -18.30 -5.66
CA LYS A 37 11.14 -18.54 -6.91
C LYS A 37 10.40 -17.88 -8.07
N VAL A 38 11.02 -16.89 -8.70
CA VAL A 38 10.43 -16.09 -9.78
C VAL A 38 11.00 -16.47 -11.16
N ASN A 39 10.39 -15.95 -12.22
CA ASN A 39 10.88 -16.12 -13.58
C ASN A 39 12.32 -15.57 -13.72
N PRO A 40 13.30 -16.36 -14.20
CA PRO A 40 14.70 -15.93 -14.31
C PRO A 40 14.93 -14.84 -15.38
N GLU A 41 13.97 -14.63 -16.29
CA GLU A 41 14.05 -13.58 -17.33
C GLU A 41 13.55 -12.21 -16.80
N ALA A 42 12.95 -12.17 -15.61
CA ALA A 42 12.43 -10.94 -15.03
C ALA A 42 13.57 -10.00 -14.59
N SER A 43 13.40 -8.70 -14.86
CA SER A 43 14.37 -7.68 -14.46
C SER A 43 14.40 -7.51 -12.94
N LEU A 44 15.47 -7.97 -12.28
CA LEU A 44 15.59 -7.98 -10.82
C LEU A 44 15.61 -6.58 -10.19
N ASP A 45 16.03 -5.56 -10.94
CA ASP A 45 15.98 -4.15 -10.51
C ASP A 45 14.56 -3.57 -10.50
N LYS A 46 13.56 -4.33 -10.98
CA LYS A 46 12.14 -3.97 -11.01
C LYS A 46 11.31 -4.83 -10.07
N VAL A 47 11.45 -6.14 -10.20
CA VAL A 47 10.61 -7.09 -9.44
C VAL A 47 10.94 -7.15 -7.95
N CYS A 48 12.06 -6.56 -7.52
CA CYS A 48 12.38 -6.36 -6.11
C CYS A 48 11.28 -5.61 -5.33
N LEU A 49 10.48 -4.78 -6.01
CA LEU A 49 9.37 -4.04 -5.41
C LEU A 49 8.15 -4.91 -5.05
N LEU A 50 8.04 -6.10 -5.64
CA LEU A 50 6.93 -7.04 -5.39
C LEU A 50 7.04 -7.79 -4.05
N GLY A 51 8.14 -7.61 -3.32
CA GLY A 51 8.32 -8.16 -1.97
C GLY A 51 7.61 -7.38 -0.85
N CYS A 52 7.04 -6.20 -1.14
CA CYS A 52 6.44 -5.35 -0.11
C CYS A 52 5.29 -4.47 -0.64
N GLY A 53 5.48 -3.14 -0.68
CA GLY A 53 4.39 -2.16 -0.73
C GLY A 53 3.48 -2.24 -1.95
N ILE A 54 4.02 -2.59 -3.14
CA ILE A 54 3.20 -2.69 -4.35
C ILE A 54 2.23 -3.86 -4.26
N SER A 55 2.73 -5.06 -3.92
CA SER A 55 1.90 -6.24 -3.71
C SER A 55 0.88 -6.01 -2.60
N THR A 56 1.27 -5.32 -1.52
CA THR A 56 0.36 -4.95 -0.43
C THR A 56 -0.81 -4.11 -0.92
N GLY A 57 -0.57 -3.00 -1.61
CA GLY A 57 -1.64 -2.12 -2.09
C GLY A 57 -2.50 -2.80 -3.16
N TYR A 58 -1.86 -3.45 -4.14
CA TYR A 58 -2.57 -4.13 -5.22
C TYR A 58 -3.50 -5.24 -4.69
N GLY A 59 -3.00 -6.06 -3.76
CA GLY A 59 -3.78 -7.10 -3.11
C GLY A 59 -4.82 -6.57 -2.10
N ALA A 60 -4.60 -5.40 -1.50
CA ALA A 60 -5.60 -4.77 -0.65
C ALA A 60 -6.91 -4.55 -1.42
N ALA A 61 -6.82 -4.03 -2.64
CA ALA A 61 -7.97 -3.82 -3.52
C ALA A 61 -8.54 -5.15 -4.05
N LEU A 62 -7.70 -6.01 -4.62
CA LEU A 62 -8.16 -7.20 -5.33
C LEU A 62 -8.57 -8.37 -4.41
N ASN A 63 -7.83 -8.60 -3.34
CA ASN A 63 -8.03 -9.78 -2.50
C ASN A 63 -8.81 -9.45 -1.23
N THR A 64 -8.45 -8.37 -0.53
CA THR A 64 -9.02 -8.07 0.81
C THR A 64 -10.35 -7.32 0.72
N ALA A 65 -10.39 -6.26 -0.09
CA ALA A 65 -11.62 -5.56 -0.40
C ALA A 65 -12.48 -6.34 -1.40
N ALA A 66 -11.84 -7.04 -2.35
CA ALA A 66 -12.50 -7.65 -3.49
C ALA A 66 -13.35 -6.62 -4.24
N VAL A 67 -12.69 -5.51 -4.62
CA VAL A 67 -13.34 -4.38 -5.32
C VAL A 67 -14.11 -4.89 -6.53
N GLU A 68 -15.35 -4.42 -6.66
CA GLU A 68 -16.25 -4.81 -7.74
C GLU A 68 -16.17 -3.80 -8.90
N LYS A 69 -16.51 -4.27 -10.09
CA LYS A 69 -16.57 -3.41 -11.26
C LYS A 69 -17.66 -2.35 -11.06
N GLY A 70 -17.33 -1.10 -11.33
CA GLY A 70 -18.24 0.04 -11.20
C GLY A 70 -18.22 0.71 -9.83
N SER A 71 -17.48 0.18 -8.85
CA SER A 71 -17.43 0.76 -7.51
C SER A 71 -16.76 2.13 -7.45
N ASN A 72 -17.14 2.91 -6.44
CA ASN A 72 -16.46 4.13 -6.00
C ASN A 72 -15.43 3.77 -4.92
N CYS A 73 -14.17 4.11 -5.15
CA CYS A 73 -13.07 3.87 -4.22
C CYS A 73 -12.45 5.18 -3.74
N ALA A 74 -12.05 5.25 -2.47
CA ALA A 74 -11.24 6.34 -1.94
C ALA A 74 -9.96 5.84 -1.26
N VAL A 75 -8.83 6.51 -1.51
CA VAL A 75 -7.50 6.10 -1.07
C VAL A 75 -6.80 7.23 -0.32
N TRP A 76 -6.58 7.05 0.99
CA TRP A 76 -5.82 7.98 1.83
C TRP A 76 -4.32 7.67 1.75
N GLY A 77 -3.53 8.66 1.34
CA GLY A 77 -2.08 8.57 1.22
C GLY A 77 -1.63 8.04 -0.14
N LEU A 78 -1.11 8.92 -0.99
CA LEU A 78 -0.67 8.60 -2.35
C LEU A 78 0.83 8.28 -2.43
N GLY A 79 1.34 7.56 -1.44
CA GLY A 79 2.66 6.91 -1.47
C GLY A 79 2.67 5.65 -2.35
N ALA A 80 3.74 4.85 -2.32
CA ALA A 80 3.83 3.64 -3.14
C ALA A 80 2.66 2.67 -2.89
N VAL A 81 2.26 2.48 -1.62
CA VAL A 81 1.14 1.59 -1.26
C VAL A 81 -0.18 2.12 -1.82
N GLY A 82 -0.53 3.39 -1.60
CA GLY A 82 -1.80 3.95 -2.08
C GLY A 82 -1.88 4.03 -3.61
N LEU A 83 -0.78 4.31 -4.29
CA LEU A 83 -0.73 4.20 -5.75
C LEU A 83 -0.95 2.77 -6.25
N ALA A 84 -0.42 1.77 -5.53
CA ALA A 84 -0.69 0.36 -5.85
C ALA A 84 -2.14 -0.05 -5.55
N VAL A 85 -2.77 0.52 -4.52
CA VAL A 85 -4.23 0.39 -4.29
C VAL A 85 -5.00 0.95 -5.48
N ALA A 86 -4.69 2.17 -5.93
CA ALA A 86 -5.35 2.78 -7.09
C ALA A 86 -5.22 1.91 -8.35
N MET A 87 -4.03 1.35 -8.58
CA MET A 87 -3.77 0.41 -9.67
C MET A 87 -4.63 -0.86 -9.53
N GLY A 88 -4.79 -1.39 -8.31
CA GLY A 88 -5.66 -2.53 -8.01
C GLY A 88 -7.14 -2.21 -8.25
N CYS A 89 -7.63 -1.07 -7.77
CA CYS A 89 -9.00 -0.61 -8.01
C CYS A 89 -9.28 -0.43 -9.52
N LYS A 90 -8.33 0.15 -10.26
CA LYS A 90 -8.42 0.28 -11.72
C LYS A 90 -8.48 -1.08 -12.40
N ALA A 91 -7.63 -2.02 -11.99
CA ALA A 91 -7.63 -3.40 -12.52
C ALA A 91 -8.95 -4.14 -12.24
N ALA A 92 -9.58 -3.87 -11.08
CA ALA A 92 -10.92 -4.37 -10.74
C ALA A 92 -12.06 -3.71 -11.53
N GLY A 93 -11.80 -2.59 -12.20
CA GLY A 93 -12.79 -1.83 -12.97
C GLY A 93 -13.63 -0.88 -12.13
N ALA A 94 -13.10 -0.34 -11.04
CA ALA A 94 -13.74 0.75 -10.29
C ALA A 94 -14.06 1.94 -11.22
N ALA A 95 -15.22 2.56 -11.03
CA ALA A 95 -15.68 3.69 -11.86
C ALA A 95 -15.05 5.02 -11.42
N ARG A 96 -14.94 5.24 -10.11
CA ARG A 96 -14.33 6.43 -9.51
C ARG A 96 -13.25 6.01 -8.53
N ILE A 97 -12.09 6.63 -8.60
CA ILE A 97 -10.98 6.41 -7.68
C ILE A 97 -10.50 7.77 -7.17
N ILE A 98 -10.92 8.11 -5.96
CA ILE A 98 -10.65 9.39 -5.31
C ILE A 98 -9.36 9.26 -4.49
N GLY A 99 -8.33 10.01 -4.85
CA GLY A 99 -7.08 10.09 -4.10
C GLY A 99 -7.12 11.20 -3.05
N ILE A 100 -6.72 10.91 -1.82
CA ILE A 100 -6.70 11.86 -0.72
C ILE A 100 -5.27 11.99 -0.18
N ASP A 101 -4.64 13.15 -0.37
CA ASP A 101 -3.30 13.45 0.15
C ASP A 101 -3.18 14.95 0.44
N ILE A 102 -2.32 15.30 1.40
CA ILE A 102 -2.05 16.72 1.72
C ILE A 102 -1.08 17.38 0.72
N ASN A 103 -0.39 16.57 -0.09
CA ASN A 103 0.53 17.03 -1.11
C ASN A 103 -0.11 16.89 -2.50
N GLU A 104 -0.53 18.02 -3.07
CA GLU A 104 -1.23 18.07 -4.36
C GLU A 104 -0.34 17.63 -5.54
N SER A 105 0.99 17.75 -5.42
CA SER A 105 1.90 17.34 -6.50
C SER A 105 1.84 15.83 -6.78
N LYS A 106 1.31 15.03 -5.85
CA LYS A 106 1.13 13.58 -6.04
C LYS A 106 -0.02 13.25 -6.99
N PHE A 107 -0.95 14.16 -7.27
CA PHE A 107 -2.12 13.88 -8.10
C PHE A 107 -1.74 13.53 -9.54
N GLU A 108 -0.83 14.29 -10.16
CA GLU A 108 -0.43 14.02 -11.55
C GLU A 108 0.16 12.61 -11.73
N MET A 109 0.93 12.14 -10.75
CA MET A 109 1.38 10.76 -10.74
C MET A 109 0.23 9.78 -10.48
N GLY A 110 -0.65 10.10 -9.52
CA GLY A 110 -1.83 9.30 -9.20
C GLY A 110 -2.70 8.97 -10.42
N LYS A 111 -2.86 9.90 -11.36
CA LYS A 111 -3.61 9.68 -12.62
C LYS A 111 -3.05 8.50 -13.42
N LYS A 112 -1.73 8.32 -13.48
CA LYS A 112 -1.11 7.19 -14.18
C LYS A 112 -1.54 5.84 -13.60
N PHE A 113 -1.74 5.79 -12.28
CA PHE A 113 -2.16 4.59 -11.56
C PHE A 113 -3.68 4.41 -11.46
N GLY A 114 -4.47 5.36 -11.99
CA GLY A 114 -5.93 5.25 -12.07
C GLY A 114 -6.71 6.20 -11.18
N ILE A 115 -6.07 7.06 -10.38
CA ILE A 115 -6.79 8.09 -9.64
C ILE A 115 -7.54 9.00 -10.63
N THR A 116 -8.85 9.11 -10.47
CA THR A 116 -9.73 9.92 -11.33
C THR A 116 -10.00 11.29 -10.75
N GLU A 117 -10.01 11.39 -9.42
CA GLU A 117 -10.33 12.61 -8.66
C GLU A 117 -9.35 12.76 -7.50
N PHE A 118 -9.15 13.99 -7.04
CA PHE A 118 -8.22 14.27 -5.95
C PHE A 118 -8.81 15.24 -4.94
N VAL A 119 -8.55 15.00 -3.67
CA VAL A 119 -8.98 15.86 -2.57
C VAL A 119 -7.81 16.11 -1.63
N ASN A 120 -7.47 17.38 -1.45
CA ASN A 120 -6.56 17.82 -0.40
C ASN A 120 -7.36 18.19 0.85
N PRO A 121 -7.23 17.47 1.98
CA PRO A 121 -7.97 17.79 3.20
C PRO A 121 -7.74 19.22 3.71
N LYS A 122 -6.59 19.84 3.39
CA LYS A 122 -6.28 21.23 3.79
C LYS A 122 -7.10 22.27 3.04
N SER A 123 -7.70 21.91 1.91
CA SER A 123 -8.51 22.81 1.08
C SER A 123 -9.98 22.84 1.52
N HIS A 124 -10.33 22.17 2.62
CA HIS A 124 -11.69 22.08 3.15
C HIS A 124 -11.73 22.42 4.64
N THR A 125 -12.82 23.07 5.06
CA THR A 125 -13.10 23.35 6.48
C THR A 125 -13.88 22.23 7.16
N LYS A 126 -14.66 21.46 6.38
CA LYS A 126 -15.40 20.28 6.87
C LYS A 126 -14.43 19.11 7.10
N PRO A 127 -14.75 18.19 8.02
CA PRO A 127 -14.05 16.91 8.13
C PRO A 127 -14.03 16.19 6.78
N ILE A 128 -12.88 15.63 6.41
CA ILE A 128 -12.67 15.03 5.09
C ILE A 128 -13.71 13.95 4.76
N GLN A 129 -14.15 13.17 5.75
CA GLN A 129 -15.18 12.14 5.55
C GLN A 129 -16.54 12.70 5.14
N GLN A 130 -16.88 13.92 5.56
CA GLN A 130 -18.11 14.58 5.13
C GLN A 130 -17.98 15.05 3.68
N VAL A 131 -16.82 15.59 3.30
CA VAL A 131 -16.54 15.99 1.92
C VAL A 131 -16.66 14.80 0.98
N ILE A 132 -16.05 13.65 1.32
CA ILE A 132 -16.14 12.44 0.50
C ILE A 132 -17.57 11.92 0.41
N CYS A 133 -18.32 11.89 1.52
CA CYS A 133 -19.73 11.50 1.50
C CYS A 133 -20.59 12.42 0.61
N GLU A 134 -20.36 13.73 0.64
CA GLU A 134 -21.05 14.70 -0.22
C GLU A 134 -20.69 14.52 -1.71
N MET A 135 -19.43 14.22 -2.02
CA MET A 135 -18.97 13.98 -3.41
C MET A 135 -19.49 12.68 -4.02
N THR A 136 -19.99 11.75 -3.19
CA THR A 136 -20.35 10.39 -3.58
C THR A 136 -21.78 10.04 -3.18
N ASP A 137 -22.61 11.05 -2.86
CA ASP A 137 -24.01 10.90 -2.48
C ASP A 137 -24.27 9.87 -1.35
N GLY A 138 -23.33 9.74 -0.40
CA GLY A 138 -23.49 8.85 0.75
C GLY A 138 -22.23 8.10 1.21
N GLY A 139 -21.16 8.15 0.42
CA GLY A 139 -19.87 7.53 0.72
C GLY A 139 -19.38 6.58 -0.37
N CYS A 140 -18.10 6.20 -0.32
CA CYS A 140 -17.51 5.24 -1.26
C CYS A 140 -17.87 3.80 -0.90
N ASP A 141 -17.96 2.92 -1.91
CA ASP A 141 -18.15 1.49 -1.69
C ASP A 141 -16.93 0.88 -0.97
N PHE A 142 -15.73 1.32 -1.35
CA PHE A 142 -14.48 0.87 -0.74
C PHE A 142 -13.58 2.04 -0.34
N THR A 143 -13.01 1.98 0.85
CA THR A 143 -12.00 2.94 1.29
C THR A 143 -10.73 2.24 1.75
N PHE A 144 -9.59 2.87 1.52
CA PHE A 144 -8.27 2.32 1.84
C PHE A 144 -7.45 3.37 2.57
N GLU A 145 -6.96 3.03 3.76
CA GLU A 145 -6.01 3.87 4.49
C GLU A 145 -4.59 3.34 4.28
N CYS A 146 -3.73 4.16 3.67
CA CYS A 146 -2.37 3.78 3.28
C CYS A 146 -1.30 4.69 3.93
N ILE A 147 -1.58 5.27 5.10
CA ILE A 147 -0.67 6.20 5.80
C ILE A 147 -0.18 5.58 7.12
N GLY A 148 -1.08 4.96 7.89
CA GLY A 148 -0.77 4.51 9.24
C GLY A 148 -1.16 5.53 10.31
N ASN A 149 -2.11 6.42 10.03
CA ASN A 149 -2.60 7.39 11.02
C ASN A 149 -4.02 7.05 11.46
N VAL A 150 -4.24 6.91 12.77
CA VAL A 150 -5.54 6.45 13.31
C VAL A 150 -6.69 7.43 13.04
N GLY A 151 -6.39 8.72 12.92
CA GLY A 151 -7.36 9.74 12.51
C GLY A 151 -7.85 9.55 11.07
N THR A 152 -6.93 9.28 10.14
CA THR A 152 -7.28 8.95 8.75
C THR A 152 -7.91 7.57 8.62
N MET A 153 -7.57 6.60 9.47
CA MET A 153 -8.25 5.30 9.50
C MET A 153 -9.71 5.45 9.87
N ARG A 154 -10.01 6.25 10.90
CA ARG A 154 -11.38 6.60 11.26
C ARG A 154 -12.11 7.34 10.14
N ALA A 155 -11.47 8.34 9.55
CA ALA A 155 -12.06 9.11 8.45
C ALA A 155 -12.36 8.22 7.24
N ALA A 156 -11.47 7.28 6.89
CA ALA A 156 -11.68 6.32 5.82
C ALA A 156 -12.93 5.45 6.06
N LEU A 157 -13.11 4.93 7.29
CA LEU A 157 -14.33 4.19 7.64
C LEU A 157 -15.58 5.06 7.54
N GLU A 158 -15.54 6.26 8.13
CA GLU A 158 -16.71 7.16 8.15
C GLU A 158 -17.05 7.74 6.76
N SER A 159 -16.15 7.59 5.78
CA SER A 159 -16.36 7.94 4.37
C SER A 159 -16.96 6.79 3.53
N CYS A 160 -17.06 5.58 4.09
CA CYS A 160 -17.71 4.46 3.41
C CYS A 160 -19.22 4.68 3.29
N HIS A 161 -19.81 4.12 2.24
CA HIS A 161 -21.26 4.15 2.06
C HIS A 161 -21.96 3.39 3.20
N LYS A 162 -23.05 3.95 3.71
CA LYS A 162 -23.91 3.27 4.68
C LYS A 162 -24.53 2.03 4.03
N GLY A 163 -24.60 0.92 4.75
CA GLY A 163 -25.26 -0.31 4.31
C GLY A 163 -24.29 -1.39 3.81
N TRP A 164 -23.30 -1.03 3.00
CA TRP A 164 -22.39 -2.02 2.37
C TRP A 164 -20.91 -1.61 2.33
N GLY A 165 -20.59 -0.36 2.64
CA GLY A 165 -19.24 0.15 2.41
C GLY A 165 -18.18 -0.56 3.27
N THR A 166 -17.02 -0.86 2.67
CA THR A 166 -15.92 -1.56 3.33
C THR A 166 -14.67 -0.69 3.40
N SER A 167 -14.13 -0.53 4.60
CA SER A 167 -12.88 0.17 4.85
C SER A 167 -11.75 -0.81 5.15
N VAL A 168 -10.64 -0.69 4.43
CA VAL A 168 -9.44 -1.51 4.59
C VAL A 168 -8.30 -0.67 5.12
N ILE A 169 -7.82 -1.01 6.32
CA ILE A 169 -6.58 -0.47 6.88
C ILE A 169 -5.39 -1.21 6.23
N VAL A 170 -4.51 -0.46 5.58
CA VAL A 170 -3.28 -0.96 4.95
C VAL A 170 -2.05 -0.35 5.62
N GLY A 171 -2.12 0.92 6.02
CA GLY A 171 -1.08 1.59 6.78
C GLY A 171 -0.87 1.00 8.17
N VAL A 172 0.36 1.05 8.67
CA VAL A 172 0.73 0.52 9.99
C VAL A 172 0.84 1.66 10.97
N ALA A 173 -0.01 1.65 12.01
CA ALA A 173 0.03 2.65 13.08
C ALA A 173 1.27 2.49 13.97
N ALA A 174 1.67 3.58 14.64
CA ALA A 174 2.69 3.54 15.66
C ALA A 174 2.25 2.71 16.88
N ALA A 175 3.22 2.23 17.67
CA ALA A 175 2.94 1.42 18.85
C ALA A 175 2.11 2.20 19.89
N GLY A 176 1.04 1.58 20.39
CA GLY A 176 0.16 2.15 21.41
C GLY A 176 -1.01 2.99 20.87
N GLU A 177 -1.07 3.23 19.57
CA GLU A 177 -2.17 3.97 18.94
C GLU A 177 -3.43 3.10 18.79
N GLU A 178 -4.60 3.71 18.95
CA GLU A 178 -5.90 3.03 18.86
C GLU A 178 -6.82 3.69 17.85
N ILE A 179 -7.50 2.86 17.06
CA ILE A 179 -8.58 3.32 16.20
C ILE A 179 -9.89 3.42 16.99
N SER A 180 -10.73 4.39 16.67
CA SER A 180 -12.02 4.58 17.32
C SER A 180 -13.09 5.03 16.31
N THR A 181 -14.33 4.64 16.56
CA THR A 181 -15.51 5.15 15.85
C THR A 181 -16.77 4.95 16.70
N ARG A 182 -17.91 5.52 16.27
CA ARG A 182 -19.20 5.23 16.90
C ARG A 182 -19.70 3.85 16.42
N PRO A 183 -20.14 2.94 17.31
CA PRO A 183 -20.63 1.61 16.91
C PRO A 183 -21.73 1.64 15.84
N PHE A 184 -22.54 2.71 15.83
CA PHE A 184 -23.57 2.93 14.82
C PHE A 184 -23.05 2.92 13.37
N GLN A 185 -21.78 3.29 13.15
CA GLN A 185 -21.17 3.21 11.82
C GLN A 185 -21.15 1.77 11.29
N LEU A 186 -20.87 0.79 12.17
CA LEU A 186 -20.84 -0.63 11.85
C LEU A 186 -22.24 -1.25 11.85
N VAL A 187 -23.08 -0.91 12.84
CA VAL A 187 -24.48 -1.37 12.91
C VAL A 187 -25.25 -1.00 11.64
N THR A 188 -24.92 0.14 11.03
CA THR A 188 -25.54 0.57 9.78
C THR A 188 -24.90 -0.01 8.51
N GLY A 189 -24.10 -1.07 8.63
CA GLY A 189 -23.68 -1.91 7.51
C GLY A 189 -22.27 -1.66 6.98
N ARG A 190 -21.47 -0.79 7.61
CA ARG A 190 -20.05 -0.65 7.23
C ARG A 190 -19.24 -1.81 7.79
N VAL A 191 -18.20 -2.21 7.05
CA VAL A 191 -17.23 -3.22 7.47
C VAL A 191 -15.86 -2.56 7.63
N TRP A 192 -15.20 -2.82 8.75
CA TRP A 192 -13.80 -2.40 8.98
C TRP A 192 -12.90 -3.63 9.04
N LYS A 193 -11.90 -3.70 8.16
CA LYS A 193 -10.95 -4.80 8.09
C LYS A 193 -9.53 -4.28 7.85
N GLY A 194 -8.54 -5.14 8.03
CA GLY A 194 -7.14 -4.86 7.71
C GLY A 194 -6.59 -5.83 6.67
N THR A 195 -5.42 -5.52 6.12
CA THR A 195 -4.69 -6.43 5.24
C THR A 195 -3.22 -6.53 5.64
N ALA A 196 -2.64 -7.72 5.45
CA ALA A 196 -1.20 -7.95 5.56
C ALA A 196 -0.71 -8.49 4.22
N PHE A 197 0.31 -7.83 3.64
CA PHE A 197 0.84 -8.15 2.32
C PHE A 197 -0.24 -8.28 1.22
N GLY A 198 -1.33 -7.51 1.35
CA GLY A 198 -2.44 -7.53 0.38
C GLY A 198 -3.21 -8.85 0.37
N GLY A 199 -3.10 -9.67 1.40
CA GLY A 199 -3.71 -11.00 1.45
C GLY A 199 -3.03 -12.04 0.55
N PHE A 200 -1.86 -11.74 -0.01
CA PHE A 200 -1.11 -12.69 -0.83
C PHE A 200 -0.36 -13.72 0.02
N LYS A 201 -0.34 -14.97 -0.44
CA LYS A 201 0.57 -16.00 0.08
C LYS A 201 1.89 -15.87 -0.65
N SER A 202 2.93 -15.36 0.02
CA SER A 202 4.16 -14.88 -0.62
C SER A 202 4.77 -15.85 -1.63
N ARG A 203 5.09 -17.08 -1.22
CA ARG A 203 5.72 -18.10 -2.09
C ARG A 203 4.89 -18.45 -3.32
N ASP A 204 3.57 -18.47 -3.18
CA ASP A 204 2.65 -18.91 -4.23
C ASP A 204 2.23 -17.76 -5.17
N SER A 205 2.14 -16.54 -4.63
CA SER A 205 1.57 -15.39 -5.31
C SER A 205 2.62 -14.47 -5.92
N VAL A 206 3.77 -14.26 -5.29
CA VAL A 206 4.82 -13.36 -5.82
C VAL A 206 5.31 -13.79 -7.20
N PRO A 207 5.54 -15.08 -7.50
CA PRO A 207 5.93 -15.49 -8.86
C PRO A 207 4.87 -15.12 -9.90
N LYS A 208 3.58 -15.23 -9.56
CA LYS A 208 2.48 -14.86 -10.45
C LYS A 208 2.42 -13.34 -10.67
N LEU A 209 2.70 -12.55 -9.63
CA LEU A 209 2.81 -11.09 -9.76
C LEU A 209 3.98 -10.69 -10.67
N VAL A 210 5.08 -11.42 -10.63
CA VAL A 210 6.20 -11.24 -11.56
C VAL A 210 5.76 -11.54 -12.99
N ASP A 211 5.05 -12.64 -13.21
CA ASP A 211 4.53 -12.99 -14.53
C ASP A 211 3.52 -11.95 -15.03
N ASP A 212 2.65 -11.43 -14.17
CA ASP A 212 1.70 -10.37 -14.51
C ASP A 212 2.40 -9.05 -14.87
N TYR A 213 3.51 -8.71 -14.19
CA TYR A 213 4.37 -7.59 -14.59
C TYR A 213 5.00 -7.82 -15.97
N MET A 214 5.58 -8.98 -16.20
CA MET A 214 6.17 -9.32 -17.51
C MET A 214 5.14 -9.28 -18.64
N ASN A 215 3.90 -9.64 -18.34
CA ASN A 215 2.75 -9.55 -19.25
C ASN A 215 2.11 -8.15 -19.30
N LYS A 216 2.76 -7.12 -18.73
CA LYS A 216 2.33 -5.72 -18.74
C LYS A 216 0.97 -5.46 -18.10
N LYS A 217 0.51 -6.34 -17.20
CA LYS A 217 -0.73 -6.15 -16.43
C LYS A 217 -0.53 -5.28 -15.19
N ILE A 218 0.69 -5.25 -14.65
CA ILE A 218 1.07 -4.48 -13.47
C ILE A 218 2.10 -3.44 -13.88
N LEU A 219 1.92 -2.21 -13.43
CA LEU A 219 2.90 -1.13 -13.55
C LEU A 219 3.92 -1.26 -12.41
N LEU A 220 5.20 -1.38 -12.73
CA LEU A 220 6.30 -1.35 -11.74
C LEU A 220 7.33 -0.28 -12.03
N ASP A 221 7.57 0.01 -13.32
CA ASP A 221 8.64 0.93 -13.72
C ASP A 221 8.37 2.35 -13.21
N GLU A 222 7.10 2.75 -13.21
CA GLU A 222 6.60 4.05 -12.79
C GLU A 222 6.74 4.29 -11.28
N PHE A 223 6.99 3.23 -10.49
CA PHE A 223 7.26 3.36 -9.06
C PHE A 223 8.73 3.67 -8.75
N VAL A 224 9.64 3.46 -9.71
CA VAL A 224 11.07 3.72 -9.52
C VAL A 224 11.38 5.17 -9.91
N SER A 225 11.44 6.05 -8.92
CA SER A 225 11.85 7.45 -9.11
C SER A 225 13.36 7.63 -9.24
N HIS A 226 14.14 6.85 -8.49
CA HIS A 226 15.59 7.00 -8.41
C HIS A 226 16.30 5.64 -8.54
N LYS A 227 17.50 5.66 -9.12
CA LYS A 227 18.42 4.52 -9.17
C LYS A 227 19.77 4.98 -8.63
N LEU A 228 20.19 4.38 -7.52
CA LEU A 228 21.46 4.68 -6.85
C LEU A 228 22.27 3.39 -6.68
N SER A 229 23.59 3.52 -6.60
CA SER A 229 24.45 2.40 -6.22
C SER A 229 24.36 2.15 -4.71
N PHE A 230 24.68 0.93 -4.27
CA PHE A 230 24.64 0.56 -2.85
C PHE A 230 25.52 1.47 -1.96
N LYS A 231 26.63 2.00 -2.49
CA LYS A 231 27.51 2.95 -1.78
C LYS A 231 26.80 4.26 -1.38
N LYS A 232 25.70 4.61 -2.05
CA LYS A 232 24.90 5.81 -1.82
C LYS A 232 23.62 5.54 -1.01
N ILE A 233 23.59 4.45 -0.22
CA ILE A 233 22.40 4.05 0.52
C ILE A 233 21.85 5.16 1.46
N ASN A 234 22.73 5.94 2.10
CA ASN A 234 22.29 7.05 2.96
C ASN A 234 21.61 8.18 2.15
N GLU A 235 22.09 8.47 0.94
CA GLU A 235 21.44 9.42 0.03
C GLU A 235 20.03 8.94 -0.35
N ALA A 236 19.81 7.62 -0.47
CA ALA A 236 18.49 7.06 -0.70
C ALA A 236 17.53 7.29 0.48
N PHE A 237 18.03 7.25 1.72
CA PHE A 237 17.24 7.63 2.90
C PHE A 237 16.92 9.13 2.89
N ASP A 238 17.85 10.00 2.51
CA ASP A 238 17.60 11.44 2.42
C ASP A 238 16.49 11.76 1.41
N LEU A 239 16.53 11.13 0.23
CA LEU A 239 15.47 11.24 -0.79
C LEU A 239 14.11 10.81 -0.25
N MET A 240 14.06 9.70 0.52
CA MET A 240 12.84 9.22 1.16
C MET A 240 12.25 10.24 2.15
N HIS A 241 13.09 10.86 2.99
CA HIS A 241 12.64 11.84 3.99
C HIS A 241 12.11 13.12 3.37
N LYS A 242 12.72 13.58 2.27
CA LYS A 242 12.25 14.77 1.54
C LYS A 242 10.96 14.52 0.77
N GLY A 243 10.61 13.25 0.54
CA GLY A 243 9.46 12.88 -0.30
C GLY A 243 9.66 13.25 -1.77
N GLU A 244 10.93 13.36 -2.20
CA GLU A 244 11.31 13.66 -3.58
C GLU A 244 10.99 12.46 -4.48
N ARG A 245 10.39 12.74 -5.64
CA ARG A 245 10.06 11.77 -6.69
C ARG A 245 10.77 12.13 -7.97
#